data_AF-A0A6P2LSL2-F1
#
_entry.id   AF-A0A6P2LSL2-F1
#
_cell.length_a   1.000
_cell.length_b   1.000
_cell.length_c   1.000
_cell.angle_alpha   90.00
_cell.angle_beta   90.00
_cell.angle_gamma   90.00
#
_symmetry.space_group_name_H-M   'P 1'
#
loop_
_entity.id
_entity.type
_entity.pdbx_description
1 polymer ?
#
loop_
_entity_poly.entity_id
_entity_poly.type
_entity_poly.pdbx_seq_one_letter_code
_entity_poly.pdbx_strand_id
1 'polypeptide(L)'
;MIRRIFRALDLSFCFTQRARDAQLASVTTGISVSLMYDGGLEVQADDLVPAFRKGQPKVETLYVVGRILEGTGGAFNAFHAMYDPKADSWMTRANGVSRKRGCDDLWLQIEEYEDAYRAAVGRMRKRAAFGTDT
;
A
#
# COMPACT_ATOMS: atom_id res chain seq x y z
N MET A 1 20.33 -15.82 -14.41
CA MET A 1 21.01 -16.13 -13.13
C MET A 1 21.72 -14.91 -12.55
N ILE A 2 22.59 -14.24 -13.32
CA ILE A 2 23.36 -13.04 -12.91
C ILE A 2 22.51 -11.90 -12.32
N ARG A 3 21.37 -11.56 -12.94
CA ARG A 3 20.47 -10.50 -12.44
C ARG A 3 19.94 -10.73 -11.02
N ARG A 4 19.74 -11.99 -10.61
CA ARG A 4 19.29 -12.34 -9.25
C ARG A 4 20.38 -12.13 -8.21
N ILE A 5 21.63 -12.41 -8.58
CA ILE A 5 22.80 -12.23 -7.71
C ILE A 5 23.05 -10.74 -7.47
N PHE A 6 23.08 -9.93 -8.53
CA PHE A 6 23.22 -8.47 -8.38
C PHE A 6 22.09 -7.85 -7.57
N ARG A 7 20.84 -8.29 -7.79
CA ARG A 7 19.69 -7.88 -6.96
C ARG A 7 19.90 -8.23 -5.48
N ALA A 8 20.32 -9.46 -5.18
CA ALA A 8 20.53 -9.89 -3.80
C ALA A 8 21.65 -9.10 -3.13
N LEU A 9 22.76 -8.86 -3.83
CA LEU A 9 23.86 -8.04 -3.32
C LEU A 9 23.42 -6.59 -3.09
N ASP A 10 22.69 -6.01 -4.04
CA ASP A 10 22.22 -4.63 -3.91
C ASP A 10 21.24 -4.46 -2.75
N LEU A 11 20.34 -5.42 -2.52
CA LEU A 11 19.44 -5.41 -1.37
C LEU A 11 20.16 -5.62 -0.03
N SER A 12 21.22 -6.44 0.00
CA SER A 12 22.00 -6.70 1.21
C SER A 12 22.91 -5.54 1.59
N PHE A 13 23.48 -4.83 0.60
CA PHE A 13 24.49 -3.79 0.82
C PHE A 13 23.99 -2.37 0.50
N CYS A 14 22.77 -2.21 -0.01
CA CYS A 14 22.16 -0.92 -0.36
C CYS A 14 23.05 -0.06 -1.28
N PHE A 15 23.65 -0.69 -2.29
CA PHE A 15 24.55 0.02 -3.21
C PHE A 15 23.81 1.09 -4.01
N THR A 16 22.58 0.81 -4.44
CA THR A 16 21.75 1.75 -5.19
C THR A 16 20.78 2.54 -4.31
N GLN A 17 20.40 3.72 -4.78
CA GLN A 17 19.33 4.51 -4.16
C GLN A 17 18.01 3.73 -4.11
N ARG A 18 17.72 2.95 -5.16
CA ARG A 18 16.54 2.09 -5.22
C ARG A 18 16.47 1.09 -4.07
N ALA A 19 17.58 0.43 -3.72
CA ALA A 19 17.62 -0.51 -2.60
C ALA A 19 17.33 0.19 -1.26
N ARG A 20 17.88 1.40 -1.07
CA ARG A 20 17.63 2.21 0.14
C ARG A 20 16.17 2.65 0.24
N ASP A 21 15.62 3.16 -0.85
CA ASP A 21 14.22 3.59 -0.91
C ASP A 21 13.28 2.41 -0.70
N ALA A 22 13.59 1.23 -1.23
CA ALA A 22 12.83 0.01 -1.01
C ALA A 22 12.86 -0.44 0.46
N GLN A 23 13.99 -0.32 1.15
CA GLN A 23 14.07 -0.60 2.58
C GLN A 23 13.22 0.38 3.39
N LEU A 24 13.34 1.68 3.12
CA LEU A 24 12.55 2.70 3.80
C LEU A 24 11.04 2.50 3.57
N ALA A 25 10.62 2.31 2.32
CA ALA A 25 9.24 2.07 1.95
C ALA A 25 8.69 0.78 2.60
N SER A 26 9.49 -0.29 2.65
CA SER A 26 9.12 -1.55 3.30
C SER A 26 8.82 -1.37 4.78
N VAL A 27 9.67 -0.62 5.51
CA VAL A 27 9.46 -0.33 6.94
C VAL A 27 8.18 0.46 7.16
N THR A 28 7.91 1.46 6.31
CA THR A 28 6.73 2.33 6.46
C THR A 28 5.40 1.65 6.11
N THR A 29 5.41 0.77 5.10
CA THR A 29 4.18 0.14 4.57
C THR A 29 3.95 -1.27 5.09
N GLY A 30 4.97 -1.93 5.67
CA GLY A 30 4.92 -3.34 6.04
C GLY A 30 5.01 -4.31 4.85
N ILE A 31 5.19 -3.82 3.62
CA ILE A 31 5.38 -4.63 2.42
C ILE A 31 6.82 -5.14 2.35
N SER A 32 7.04 -6.36 1.85
CA SER A 32 8.38 -6.92 1.74
C SER A 32 9.33 -6.07 0.87
N VAL A 33 10.57 -5.87 1.35
CA VAL A 33 11.62 -5.09 0.64
C VAL A 33 11.81 -5.58 -0.81
N SER A 34 11.73 -6.90 -1.01
CA SER A 34 11.83 -7.51 -2.34
C SER A 34 10.72 -7.04 -3.28
N LEU A 35 9.48 -6.98 -2.81
CA LEU A 35 8.35 -6.52 -3.62
C LEU A 35 8.44 -5.02 -3.92
N MET A 36 8.88 -4.24 -2.93
CA MET A 36 9.18 -2.82 -3.12
C MET A 36 10.24 -2.59 -4.20
N TYR A 37 11.35 -3.30 -4.10
CA TYR A 37 12.44 -3.21 -5.07
C TYR A 37 12.00 -3.63 -6.49
N ASP A 38 11.13 -4.64 -6.61
CA ASP A 38 10.72 -5.20 -7.91
C ASP A 38 9.60 -4.42 -8.61
N GLY A 39 9.19 -3.26 -8.10
CA GLY A 39 8.15 -2.44 -8.73
C GLY A 39 7.22 -1.74 -7.75
N GLY A 40 7.33 -2.01 -6.46
CA GLY A 40 6.47 -1.39 -5.46
C GLY A 40 6.68 0.13 -5.36
N LEU A 41 7.91 0.60 -5.53
CA LEU A 41 8.22 2.03 -5.48
C LEU A 41 7.48 2.86 -6.55
N GLU A 42 7.07 2.24 -7.65
CA GLU A 42 6.37 2.89 -8.76
C GLU A 42 4.84 2.73 -8.72
N VAL A 43 4.32 2.01 -7.72
CA VAL A 43 2.89 1.82 -7.54
C VAL A 43 2.25 3.17 -7.20
N GLN A 44 1.28 3.59 -8.00
CA GLN A 44 0.53 4.81 -7.78
C GLN A 44 -0.79 4.51 -7.06
N ALA A 45 -1.47 5.57 -6.58
CA ALA A 45 -2.78 5.47 -5.95
C ALA A 45 -3.78 4.67 -6.81
N ASP A 46 -3.83 4.97 -8.11
CA ASP A 46 -4.74 4.34 -9.06
C ASP A 46 -4.48 2.84 -9.25
N ASP A 47 -3.25 2.38 -9.01
CA ASP A 47 -2.94 0.95 -9.04
C ASP A 47 -3.44 0.23 -7.77
N LEU A 48 -3.52 0.94 -6.64
CA LEU A 48 -3.91 0.37 -5.35
C LEU A 48 -5.43 0.42 -5.14
N VAL A 49 -6.08 1.53 -5.49
CA VAL A 49 -7.50 1.79 -5.24
C VAL A 49 -8.41 0.63 -5.65
N PRO A 50 -8.26 -0.02 -6.82
CA PRO A 50 -9.13 -1.13 -7.21
C PRO A 50 -8.92 -2.42 -6.39
N ALA A 51 -7.88 -2.49 -5.55
CA ALA A 51 -7.67 -3.63 -4.64
C ALA A 51 -8.40 -3.44 -3.30
N PHE A 52 -8.77 -2.20 -2.94
CA PHE A 52 -9.46 -1.92 -1.69
C PHE A 52 -10.98 -2.01 -1.86
N ARG A 53 -11.68 -2.25 -0.74
CA ARG A 53 -13.14 -2.33 -0.67
C ARG A 53 -13.72 -1.00 -0.19
N LYS A 54 -14.98 -0.76 -0.59
CA LYS A 54 -15.79 0.38 -0.16
C LYS A 54 -16.89 -0.09 0.81
N GLY A 55 -17.35 0.81 1.67
CA GLY A 55 -18.47 0.56 2.59
C GLY A 55 -18.02 0.19 4.00
N GLN A 56 -18.86 -0.55 4.73
CA GLN A 56 -18.59 -0.93 6.11
C GLN A 56 -17.87 -2.29 6.20
N PRO A 57 -16.78 -2.40 6.97
CA PRO A 57 -16.19 -3.68 7.33
C PRO A 57 -17.16 -4.50 8.18
N LYS A 58 -17.13 -5.82 8.02
CA LYS A 58 -18.04 -6.76 8.72
C LYS A 58 -17.35 -7.64 9.76
N VAL A 59 -16.02 -7.60 9.82
CA VAL A 59 -15.21 -8.50 10.66
C VAL A 59 -14.41 -7.65 11.64
N GLU A 60 -14.24 -8.13 12.86
CA GLU A 60 -13.39 -7.47 13.84
C GLU A 60 -11.93 -7.92 13.64
N THR A 61 -11.21 -7.22 12.75
CA THR A 61 -9.79 -7.46 12.46
C THR A 61 -9.03 -6.14 12.30
N LEU A 62 -7.73 -6.23 12.07
CA LEU A 62 -6.90 -5.10 11.68
C LEU A 62 -7.02 -4.84 10.18
N TYR A 63 -7.33 -3.60 9.83
CA TYR A 63 -7.47 -3.15 8.47
C TYR A 63 -6.35 -2.19 8.08
N VAL A 64 -6.00 -2.19 6.80
CA VAL A 64 -5.34 -1.07 6.14
C VAL A 64 -6.43 -0.19 5.56
N VAL A 65 -6.50 1.04 6.03
CA VAL A 65 -7.46 2.05 5.58
C VAL A 65 -6.73 3.04 4.71
N GLY A 66 -7.16 3.14 3.46
CA GLY A 66 -6.61 4.03 2.45
C GLY A 66 -7.58 5.15 2.11
N ARG A 67 -7.07 6.35 1.82
CA ARG A 67 -7.83 7.41 1.17
C ARG A 67 -6.98 8.14 0.14
N ILE A 68 -7.61 8.59 -0.91
CA ILE A 68 -7.02 9.57 -1.83
C ILE A 68 -7.19 10.95 -1.19
N LEU A 69 -6.11 11.70 -1.07
CA LEU A 69 -6.15 13.07 -0.59
C LEU A 69 -6.39 14.02 -1.77
N GLU A 70 -7.57 14.63 -1.80
CA GLU A 70 -7.88 15.71 -2.73
C GLU A 70 -7.00 16.93 -2.41
N GLY A 71 -6.43 17.56 -3.44
CA GLY A 71 -5.53 18.71 -3.30
C GLY A 71 -4.04 18.37 -3.18
N THR A 72 -3.67 17.10 -2.98
CA THR A 72 -2.25 16.66 -3.01
C THR A 72 -1.91 15.90 -4.30
N GLY A 73 -2.60 16.21 -5.39
CA GLY A 73 -2.42 15.53 -6.67
C GLY A 73 -2.80 14.04 -6.66
N GLY A 74 -3.71 13.62 -5.76
CA GLY A 74 -4.16 12.22 -5.69
C GLY A 74 -3.29 11.30 -4.84
N ALA A 75 -2.50 11.84 -3.90
CA ALA A 75 -1.69 11.02 -3.00
C ALA A 75 -2.56 10.02 -2.22
N PHE A 76 -2.12 8.77 -2.15
CA PHE A 76 -2.77 7.71 -1.38
C PHE A 76 -2.19 7.68 0.03
N ASN A 77 -3.02 8.01 1.02
CA ASN A 77 -2.66 7.91 2.43
C ASN A 77 -3.25 6.63 3.01
N ALA A 78 -2.40 5.75 3.56
CA ALA A 78 -2.80 4.49 4.16
C ALA A 78 -2.38 4.42 5.63
N PHE A 79 -3.24 3.90 6.49
CA PHE A 79 -2.95 3.70 7.92
C PHE A 79 -3.61 2.44 8.45
N HIS A 80 -3.05 1.88 9.53
CA HIS A 80 -3.60 0.68 10.17
C HIS A 80 -4.62 1.04 11.24
N ALA A 81 -5.82 0.46 11.16
CA ALA A 81 -6.89 0.71 12.11
C ALA A 81 -7.81 -0.50 12.30
N MET A 82 -8.45 -0.57 13.46
CA MET A 82 -9.58 -1.48 13.72
C MET A 82 -10.88 -0.72 13.49
N TYR A 83 -11.94 -1.42 13.08
CA TYR A 83 -13.26 -0.83 12.86
C TYR A 83 -14.15 -1.05 14.08
N ASP A 84 -14.70 0.02 14.64
CA ASP A 84 -15.78 -0.04 15.64
C ASP A 84 -17.15 0.11 14.95
N PRO A 85 -17.94 -0.97 14.84
CA PRO A 85 -19.25 -0.92 14.20
C PRO A 85 -20.30 -0.15 15.00
N LYS A 86 -20.14 0.02 16.32
CA LYS A 86 -21.10 0.75 17.16
C LYS A 86 -21.00 2.26 16.92
N ALA A 87 -19.78 2.76 16.73
CA ALA A 87 -19.51 4.17 16.52
C ALA A 87 -19.34 4.57 15.04
N ASP A 88 -19.34 3.60 14.11
CA ASP A 88 -18.95 3.76 12.68
C ASP A 88 -17.63 4.55 12.56
N SER A 89 -16.59 4.02 13.22
CA SER A 89 -15.31 4.72 13.36
C SER A 89 -14.10 3.80 13.21
N TRP A 90 -13.00 4.38 12.75
CA TRP A 90 -11.69 3.76 12.71
C TRP A 90 -10.92 4.10 13.98
N MET A 91 -10.39 3.07 14.64
CA MET A 91 -9.54 3.19 15.81
C MET A 91 -8.10 2.86 15.43
N THR A 92 -7.21 3.86 15.49
CA THR A 92 -5.79 3.66 15.17
C THR A 92 -5.02 3.16 16.40
N ARG A 93 -4.23 2.09 16.21
CA ARG A 93 -3.48 1.46 17.31
C ARG A 93 -2.35 2.33 17.86
N ALA A 94 -1.78 3.22 17.03
CA ALA A 94 -0.60 4.00 17.38
C ALA A 94 -0.85 5.08 18.45
N ASN A 95 -2.09 5.55 18.60
CA ASN A 95 -2.41 6.70 19.45
C ASN A 95 -3.78 6.59 20.14
N GLY A 96 -4.54 5.50 19.92
CA GLY A 96 -5.90 5.35 20.48
C GLY A 96 -6.89 6.40 19.98
N VAL A 97 -6.53 7.14 18.91
CA VAL A 97 -7.40 8.15 18.33
C VAL A 97 -8.46 7.45 17.50
N SER A 98 -9.72 7.77 17.79
CA SER A 98 -10.85 7.36 16.95
C SER A 98 -11.15 8.47 15.93
N ARG A 99 -11.35 8.05 14.68
CA ARG A 99 -11.77 8.92 13.58
C ARG A 99 -13.05 8.34 12.99
N LYS A 100 -14.09 9.15 12.83
CA LYS A 100 -15.29 8.73 12.09
C LYS A 100 -14.95 8.28 10.68
N ARG A 101 -15.56 7.19 10.22
CA ARG A 101 -15.38 6.67 8.86
C ARG A 101 -15.91 7.69 7.85
N GLY A 102 -15.08 8.02 6.86
CA GLY A 102 -15.49 8.81 5.70
C GLY A 102 -16.19 7.96 4.65
N CYS A 103 -16.99 8.58 3.78
CA CYS A 103 -17.59 7.90 2.63
C CYS A 103 -16.53 7.42 1.62
N ASP A 104 -15.39 8.10 1.55
CA ASP A 104 -14.29 7.81 0.63
C ASP A 104 -13.19 6.95 1.26
N ASP A 105 -13.36 6.54 2.52
CA ASP A 105 -12.41 5.63 3.15
C ASP A 105 -12.52 4.25 2.47
N LEU A 106 -11.40 3.81 1.92
CA LEU A 106 -11.21 2.49 1.34
C LEU A 106 -10.55 1.60 2.38
N TRP A 107 -10.91 0.32 2.42
CA TRP A 107 -10.32 -0.60 3.40
C TRP A 107 -10.02 -1.96 2.82
N LEU A 108 -9.03 -2.62 3.42
CA LEU A 108 -8.62 -3.98 3.12
C LEU A 108 -8.12 -4.64 4.41
N GLN A 109 -8.30 -5.95 4.57
CA GLN A 109 -7.72 -6.65 5.72
C GLN A 109 -6.20 -6.63 5.62
N ILE A 110 -5.50 -6.56 6.75
CA ILE A 110 -4.04 -6.47 6.73
C ILE A 110 -3.39 -7.71 6.11
N GLU A 111 -4.00 -8.87 6.27
CA GLU A 111 -3.53 -10.15 5.71
C GLU A 111 -3.60 -10.15 4.18
N GLU A 112 -4.53 -9.40 3.60
CA GLU A 112 -4.71 -9.30 2.15
C GLU A 112 -3.83 -8.19 1.54
N TYR A 113 -3.19 -7.37 2.38
CA TYR A 113 -2.53 -6.15 1.92
C TYR A 113 -1.31 -6.41 1.03
N GLU A 114 -0.48 -7.41 1.35
CA GLU A 114 0.67 -7.75 0.52
C GLU A 114 0.24 -8.29 -0.85
N ASP A 115 -0.82 -9.10 -0.91
CA ASP A 115 -1.36 -9.64 -2.15
C ASP A 115 -2.02 -8.56 -3.02
N ALA A 116 -2.77 -7.65 -2.39
CA ALA A 116 -3.30 -6.46 -3.06
C ALA A 116 -2.18 -5.60 -3.64
N TYR A 117 -1.10 -5.40 -2.89
CA TYR A 117 0.05 -4.63 -3.35
C TYR A 117 0.78 -5.33 -4.51
N ARG A 118 0.91 -6.66 -4.46
CA ARG A 118 1.45 -7.46 -5.56
C ARG A 118 0.59 -7.34 -6.83
N ALA A 119 -0.72 -7.34 -6.68
CA ALA A 119 -1.63 -7.09 -7.80
C ALA A 119 -1.46 -5.67 -8.36
N ALA A 120 -1.29 -4.67 -7.50
CA ALA A 120 -1.03 -3.28 -7.87
C ALA A 120 0.28 -3.14 -8.68
N VAL A 121 1.37 -3.81 -8.26
CA VAL A 121 2.62 -3.87 -9.06
C VAL A 121 2.35 -4.46 -10.46
N GLY A 122 1.48 -5.46 -10.56
CA GLY A 122 1.06 -6.01 -11.85
C GLY A 122 0.34 -4.98 -12.73
N ARG A 123 -0.54 -4.15 -12.15
CA ARG A 123 -1.25 -3.07 -12.85
C ARG A 123 -0.29 -1.95 -13.27
N MET A 124 0.60 -1.53 -12.37
CA MET A 124 1.66 -0.56 -12.64
C MET A 124 2.50 -0.99 -13.84
N ARG A 125 2.93 -2.26 -13.88
CA ARG A 125 3.73 -2.78 -15.00
C ARG A 125 2.98 -2.75 -16.33
N LYS A 126 1.67 -3.04 -16.31
CA LYS A 126 0.82 -2.90 -17.49
C LYS A 126 0.73 -1.44 -17.93
N ARG A 127 0.49 -0.51 -16.99
CA ARG A 127 0.49 0.93 -17.28
C ARG A 127 1.81 1.37 -17.94
N ALA A 128 2.95 0.96 -17.38
CA ALA A 128 4.26 1.31 -17.89
C ALA A 128 4.55 0.70 -19.29
N ALA A 129 4.03 -0.50 -19.57
CA ALA A 129 4.25 -1.19 -20.84
C ALA A 129 3.36 -0.68 -21.97
N PHE A 130 2.10 -0.33 -21.66
CA PHE A 130 1.12 0.04 -22.68
C PHE A 130 0.94 1.55 -22.85
N GLY A 131 1.47 2.36 -21.93
CA GLY A 131 1.15 3.79 -21.87
C GLY A 131 -0.32 3.96 -21.47
N THR A 132 -0.62 4.96 -20.65
CA THR A 132 -2.01 5.36 -20.48
C THR A 132 -2.47 6.02 -21.78
N ASP A 133 -3.23 5.33 -22.62
CA ASP A 133 -4.23 6.03 -23.43
C ASP A 133 -5.19 6.68 -22.44
N THR A 134 -5.00 7.99 -22.25
CA THR A 134 -5.91 8.89 -21.53
C THR A 134 -7.29 8.89 -22.17
#